data_AF-A0A2S8F8B3-F1
#
_entry.id   AF-A0A2S8F8B3-F1
#
_cell.length_a   1.000
_cell.length_b   1.000
_cell.length_c   1.000
_cell.angle_alpha   90.00
_cell.angle_beta   90.00
_cell.angle_gamma   90.00
#
_symmetry.space_group_name_H-M   'P 1'
#
loop_
_entity.id
_entity.type
_entity.pdbx_description
1 polymer ?
#
loop_
_entity_poly.entity_id
_entity_poly.type
_entity_poly.pdbx_seq_one_letter_code
_entity_poly.pdbx_strand_id
1 'polypeptide(L)'
;MTTHQEIVDALTAIIEREESNGCPMAHPMLVEPAIRRWKSYARRSKNAKHVDWEHRVHDLEKGLLALFPGHNYDAACVRHLAESFAERLRECLL
;
A
#
# COMPACT_ATOMS: atom_id res chain seq x y z
N MET A 1 10.94 -17.17 4.61
CA MET A 1 10.24 -15.97 5.06
C MET A 1 10.94 -14.78 4.45
N THR A 2 10.21 -13.95 3.71
CA THR A 2 10.72 -12.72 3.12
C THR A 2 11.17 -11.77 4.24
N THR A 3 12.42 -11.31 4.16
CA THR A 3 12.98 -10.32 5.07
C THR A 3 12.27 -8.98 4.91
N HIS A 4 12.38 -8.12 5.92
CA HIS A 4 11.82 -6.76 5.81
C HIS A 4 12.44 -5.98 4.65
N GLN A 5 13.75 -6.17 4.40
CA GLN A 5 14.46 -5.51 3.30
C GLN A 5 13.91 -5.96 1.93
N GLU A 6 13.69 -7.25 1.71
CA GLU A 6 13.12 -7.75 0.46
C GLU A 6 11.72 -7.17 0.18
N ILE A 7 10.91 -6.92 1.23
CA ILE A 7 9.60 -6.26 1.08
C ILE A 7 9.78 -4.79 0.68
N VAL A 8 10.72 -4.09 1.32
CA VAL A 8 11.05 -2.69 0.99
C VAL A 8 11.50 -2.58 -0.46
N ASP A 9 12.41 -3.45 -0.89
CA ASP A 9 12.93 -3.47 -2.26
C ASP A 9 11.81 -3.74 -3.27
N ALA A 10 10.92 -4.69 -2.97
CA ALA A 10 9.80 -5.03 -3.84
C ALA A 10 8.78 -3.89 -4.00
N LEU A 11 8.48 -3.15 -2.92
CA LEU A 11 7.60 -1.99 -3.01
C LEU A 11 8.29 -0.78 -3.65
N THR A 12 9.60 -0.62 -3.45
CA THR A 12 10.39 0.43 -4.10
C THR A 12 10.39 0.24 -5.61
N ALA A 13 10.53 -0.99 -6.11
CA ALA A 13 10.41 -1.29 -7.53
C ALA A 13 9.03 -0.92 -8.13
N ILE A 14 7.96 -1.02 -7.33
CA ILE A 14 6.63 -0.54 -7.75
C ILE A 14 6.63 0.98 -7.85
N ILE A 15 7.19 1.69 -6.86
CA ILE A 15 7.29 3.16 -6.91
C ILE A 15 8.05 3.60 -8.17
N GLU A 16 9.23 3.04 -8.42
CA GLU A 16 10.05 3.39 -9.60
C GLU A 16 9.28 3.16 -10.91
N ARG A 17 8.58 2.03 -11.02
CA ARG A 17 7.72 1.73 -12.17
C ARG A 17 6.59 2.76 -12.33
N GLU A 18 5.84 3.03 -11.26
CA GLU A 18 4.71 3.95 -11.32
C GLU A 18 5.14 5.40 -11.57
N GLU A 19 6.28 5.81 -10.99
CA GLU A 19 6.91 7.12 -11.24
C GLU A 19 7.30 7.25 -12.72
N SER A 20 7.92 6.22 -13.30
CA SER A 20 8.27 6.18 -14.74
C SER A 20 7.04 6.28 -15.66
N ASN A 21 5.88 5.82 -15.19
CA ASN A 21 4.59 5.93 -15.89
C ASN A 21 3.88 7.27 -15.65
N GLY A 22 4.49 8.19 -14.89
CA GLY A 22 3.94 9.51 -14.60
C GLY A 22 2.95 9.55 -13.44
N CYS A 23 2.92 8.55 -12.56
CA CYS A 23 2.08 8.58 -11.37
C CYS A 23 2.55 9.65 -10.38
N PRO A 24 1.78 10.72 -10.13
CA PRO A 24 2.20 11.84 -9.28
C PRO A 24 2.26 11.47 -7.80
N MET A 25 1.70 10.32 -7.41
CA MET A 25 1.70 9.83 -6.04
C MET A 25 2.85 8.83 -5.78
N ALA A 26 3.51 8.33 -6.83
CA ALA A 26 4.59 7.36 -6.67
C ALA A 26 5.77 8.02 -5.95
N HIS A 27 5.90 7.75 -4.65
CA HIS A 27 6.91 8.36 -3.80
C HIS A 27 7.49 7.35 -2.81
N PRO A 28 8.83 7.28 -2.61
CA PRO A 28 9.47 6.32 -1.71
C PRO A 28 8.98 6.37 -0.26
N MET A 29 8.56 7.54 0.22
CA MET A 29 7.98 7.71 1.57
C MET A 29 6.73 6.87 1.83
N LEU A 30 6.09 6.32 0.80
CA LEU A 30 4.91 5.47 0.93
C LEU A 30 5.23 4.04 1.40
N VAL A 31 6.45 3.57 1.16
CA VAL A 31 6.85 2.15 1.33
C VAL A 31 6.69 1.69 2.78
N GLU A 32 7.38 2.34 3.72
CA GLU A 32 7.36 1.95 5.14
C GLU A 32 5.96 2.09 5.79
N PRO A 33 5.22 3.20 5.58
CA PRO A 33 3.84 3.30 6.01
C PRO A 33 2.94 2.19 5.46
N ALA A 34 3.09 1.82 4.18
CA ALA A 34 2.31 0.75 3.57
C ALA A 34 2.54 -0.61 4.27
N ILE A 35 3.81 -0.97 4.48
CA ILE A 35 4.20 -2.21 5.17
C ILE A 35 3.62 -2.23 6.59
N ARG A 36 3.84 -1.15 7.35
CA ARG A 36 3.36 -1.01 8.74
C ARG A 36 1.84 -1.13 8.80
N ARG A 37 1.16 -0.46 7.86
CA ARG A 37 -0.30 -0.49 7.79
C ARG A 37 -0.76 -1.91 7.51
N TRP A 38 -0.24 -2.58 6.49
CA TRP A 38 -0.61 -3.95 6.15
C TRP A 38 -0.43 -4.95 7.30
N LYS A 39 0.72 -4.94 7.97
CA LYS A 39 1.01 -5.82 9.12
C LYS A 39 0.05 -5.57 10.30
N SER A 40 -0.32 -4.32 10.53
CA SER A 40 -1.22 -3.95 11.62
C SER A 40 -2.72 -4.09 11.30
N TYR A 41 -3.08 -4.54 10.10
CA TYR A 41 -4.48 -4.65 9.67
C TYR A 41 -5.30 -5.55 10.61
N ALA A 42 -4.80 -6.75 10.92
CA ALA A 42 -5.50 -7.70 11.80
C ALA A 42 -5.79 -7.11 13.20
N ARG A 43 -4.93 -6.19 13.69
CA ARG A 43 -5.15 -5.47 14.95
C ARG A 43 -6.20 -4.37 14.83
N ARG A 44 -6.26 -3.66 13.69
CA ARG A 44 -7.24 -2.58 13.45
C ARG A 44 -8.62 -3.11 13.11
N SER A 45 -8.69 -4.27 12.48
CA SER A 45 -9.93 -4.87 11.95
C SER A 45 -10.40 -6.08 12.77
N LYS A 46 -10.10 -6.12 14.09
CA LYS A 46 -10.43 -7.26 14.97
C LYS A 46 -11.92 -7.64 14.99
N ASN A 47 -12.80 -6.69 14.69
CA ASN A 47 -14.25 -6.89 14.68
C ASN A 47 -14.83 -7.08 13.25
N ALA A 48 -13.98 -7.09 12.22
CA ALA A 48 -14.45 -7.32 10.86
C ALA A 48 -14.88 -8.78 10.70
N LYS A 49 -16.17 -8.99 10.44
CA LYS A 49 -16.76 -10.33 10.29
C LYS A 49 -16.13 -11.12 9.13
N HIS A 50 -15.70 -10.42 8.08
CA HIS A 50 -14.95 -10.97 6.96
C HIS A 50 -13.86 -9.98 6.56
N VAL A 51 -12.60 -10.42 6.62
CA VAL A 51 -11.48 -9.68 6.03
C VAL A 51 -11.39 -10.11 4.58
N ASP A 52 -12.07 -9.37 3.70
CA ASP A 52 -11.90 -9.56 2.26
C ASP A 52 -10.74 -8.70 1.72
N TRP A 53 -10.35 -9.02 0.50
CA TRP A 53 -9.30 -8.31 -0.23
C TRP A 53 -9.58 -6.82 -0.36
N GLU A 54 -10.82 -6.47 -0.71
CA GLU A 54 -11.29 -5.10 -0.91
C GLU A 54 -11.09 -4.23 0.33
N HIS A 55 -11.43 -4.73 1.51
CA HIS A 55 -11.23 -4.01 2.76
C HIS A 55 -9.75 -3.78 3.07
N ARG A 56 -8.85 -4.69 2.67
CA ARG A 56 -7.40 -4.50 2.89
C ARG A 56 -6.82 -3.46 1.94
N VAL A 57 -7.20 -3.52 0.67
CA VAL A 57 -6.81 -2.51 -0.33
C VAL A 57 -7.31 -1.13 0.08
N HIS A 58 -8.59 -1.03 0.45
CA HIS A 58 -9.18 0.24 0.84
C HIS A 58 -8.61 0.80 2.17
N ASP A 59 -8.26 -0.06 3.13
CA ASP A 59 -7.51 0.39 4.31
C ASP A 59 -6.14 0.94 3.91
N LEU A 60 -5.44 0.29 2.99
CA LEU A 60 -4.13 0.74 2.52
C LEU A 60 -4.25 2.10 1.80
N GLU A 61 -5.18 2.22 0.86
CA GLU A 61 -5.55 3.44 0.13
C GLU A 61 -5.72 4.64 1.09
N LYS A 62 -6.55 4.48 2.13
CA LYS A 62 -6.74 5.49 3.18
C LYS A 62 -5.44 5.87 3.89
N GLY A 63 -4.56 4.91 4.10
CA GLY A 63 -3.27 5.16 4.72
C GLY A 63 -2.30 5.92 3.85
N LEU A 64 -2.26 5.62 2.55
CA LEU A 64 -1.43 6.35 1.59
C LEU A 64 -1.90 7.81 1.48
N LEU A 65 -3.22 8.04 1.37
CA LEU A 65 -3.79 9.39 1.31
C LEU A 65 -3.53 10.21 2.58
N ALA A 66 -3.58 9.58 3.75
CA ALA A 66 -3.37 10.28 5.02
C ALA A 66 -1.95 10.89 5.16
N LEU A 67 -0.98 10.45 4.35
CA LEU A 67 0.38 11.00 4.34
C LEU A 67 0.48 12.33 3.58
N PHE A 68 -0.52 12.66 2.77
CA PHE A 68 -0.54 13.85 1.91
C PHE A 68 -1.80 14.68 2.13
N PRO A 69 -2.01 15.21 3.35
CA PRO A 69 -3.19 16.03 3.64
C PRO A 69 -3.17 17.29 2.77
N GLY A 70 -4.19 17.45 1.92
CA GLY A 70 -4.33 18.62 1.03
C GLY A 70 -3.97 18.36 -0.43
N HIS A 71 -3.50 17.17 -0.78
CA HIS A 71 -3.37 16.77 -2.19
C HIS A 71 -4.67 16.14 -2.69
N ASN A 72 -5.16 16.63 -3.83
CA ASN A 72 -6.30 16.05 -4.55
C ASN A 72 -5.78 15.08 -5.63
N TYR A 73 -5.18 13.98 -5.20
CA TYR A 73 -4.78 12.92 -6.13
C TYR A 73 -6.01 12.29 -6.78
N ASP A 74 -5.86 11.83 -8.02
CA ASP A 74 -6.89 11.04 -8.69
C ASP A 74 -7.13 9.74 -7.91
N ALA A 75 -8.38 9.52 -7.51
CA ALA A 75 -8.81 8.33 -6.79
C ALA A 75 -8.44 7.04 -7.54
N ALA A 76 -8.50 7.04 -8.87
CA ALA A 76 -8.12 5.87 -9.67
C ALA A 76 -6.61 5.57 -9.54
N CYS A 77 -5.76 6.60 -9.57
CA CYS A 77 -4.31 6.44 -9.40
C CYS A 77 -3.95 5.94 -7.99
N VAL A 78 -4.57 6.51 -6.97
CA VAL A 78 -4.35 6.11 -5.56
C VAL A 78 -4.77 4.66 -5.37
N ARG A 79 -5.93 4.29 -5.91
CA ARG A 79 -6.47 2.93 -5.84
C ARG A 79 -5.56 1.93 -6.54
N HIS A 80 -5.11 2.23 -7.76
CA HIS A 80 -4.16 1.40 -8.52
C HIS A 80 -2.85 1.16 -7.75
N LEU A 81 -2.30 2.21 -7.14
CA LEU A 81 -1.08 2.09 -6.34
C LEU A 81 -1.32 1.24 -5.08
N ALA A 82 -2.45 1.43 -4.40
CA ALA A 82 -2.83 0.64 -3.24
C ALA A 82 -3.03 -0.86 -3.60
N GLU A 83 -3.65 -1.17 -4.74
CA GLU A 83 -3.80 -2.53 -5.25
C GLU A 83 -2.44 -3.17 -5.55
N SER A 84 -1.57 -2.46 -6.28
CA SER A 84 -0.21 -2.92 -6.58
C SER A 84 0.58 -3.24 -5.31
N PHE A 85 0.51 -2.37 -4.30
CA PHE A 85 1.16 -2.60 -3.02
C PHE A 85 0.54 -3.78 -2.26
N ALA A 86 -0.79 -3.87 -2.22
CA ALA A 86 -1.49 -4.94 -1.55
C ALA A 86 -1.14 -6.31 -2.15
N GLU A 87 -1.03 -6.42 -3.48
CA GLU A 87 -0.67 -7.67 -4.17
C GLU A 87 0.71 -8.12 -3.74
N ARG A 88 1.68 -7.22 -3.84
CA ARG A 88 3.05 -7.54 -3.46
C ARG A 88 3.18 -7.87 -1.97
N LEU A 89 2.51 -7.12 -1.10
CA LEU A 89 2.50 -7.37 0.34
C LEU A 89 1.85 -8.71 0.70
N ARG A 90 0.84 -9.14 -0.06
CA ARG A 90 0.21 -10.45 0.11
C ARG A 90 1.18 -11.57 -0.26
N GLU A 91 1.87 -11.45 -1.39
CA GLU A 91 2.87 -12.43 -1.86
C GLU A 91 4.07 -12.55 -0.91
N CYS A 92 4.53 -11.43 -0.34
CA CYS A 92 5.72 -11.46 0.51
C CYS A 92 5.43 -11.91 1.96
N LEU A 93 4.19 -11.85 2.43
CA LEU A 93 3.83 -12.05 3.85
C LEU A 93 2.87 -13.22 4.13
N LEU A 94 2.38 -13.91 3.10
CA LEU A 94 1.63 -15.18 3.21
C LEU A 94 2.48 -16.33 2.67
#